data_AF-A0A4S4K5S2-F1
#
_entry.id   AF-A0A4S4K5S2-F1
#
_cell.length_a   1.000
_cell.length_b   1.000
_cell.length_c   1.000
_cell.angle_alpha   90.00
_cell.angle_beta   90.00
_cell.angle_gamma   90.00
#
_symmetry.space_group_name_H-M   'P 1'
#
loop_
_entity.id
_entity.type
_entity.pdbx_description
1 polymer ?
#
loop_
_entity_poly.entity_id
_entity_poly.type
_entity_poly.pdbx_seq_one_letter_code
_entity_poly.pdbx_strand_id
1 'polypeptide(L)'
;MASAEMQQTAQPSDRLQSKSLKSSDVFVLRILTNDLIFDLIFNVCSPATFLLFSRTCRIAYAAVHSYIKRAFNINRHLSQYFLDPLAFRSLQARTSTLVSGSSALQFFNRLTYDDSDLDIYVPLKSRQEVGRWILGQGYTFKPNSVQHKDLDVALEEVHNDLNVYYTLSGVSSVFTFKKRSEHDPGRELQVQVIVASQAPMEVILNFHSSVVLNLIAWDTAYSLYPHATFERRLSLFLLGRKRDESAIQKYENRGWKMLYDIPLRDPTHVSPDFTFAPRWIGDGHSWTIRLPTEGIVLPSGANEHSAALTRDPCIATDWQLTGSQTIPEIWCTVVKHPNFRYMYVTARRRLLHEIWDSQIRVGTAEDTEERKTYIDEELVQYYINLL
;
A
#
# COMPACT_ATOMS: atom_id res chain seq x y z
N MET A 1 39.68 85.32 -14.86
CA MET A 1 40.06 84.41 -15.98
C MET A 1 41.06 83.42 -15.40
N ALA A 2 40.59 82.45 -14.62
CA ALA A 2 40.00 81.15 -14.98
C ALA A 2 41.06 80.06 -14.78
N SER A 3 41.01 79.50 -13.56
CA SER A 3 41.78 78.38 -13.02
C SER A 3 41.45 77.09 -13.76
N ALA A 4 42.47 76.27 -14.07
CA ALA A 4 42.33 74.94 -14.63
C ALA A 4 42.33 73.90 -13.50
N GLU A 5 41.15 73.37 -13.18
CA GLU A 5 41.00 72.19 -12.30
C GLU A 5 40.93 70.90 -13.13
N MET A 6 41.74 69.94 -12.70
CA MET A 6 41.86 68.56 -13.20
C MET A 6 40.51 67.83 -13.22
N GLN A 7 40.12 67.30 -14.38
CA GLN A 7 39.14 66.23 -14.48
C GLN A 7 39.82 64.88 -14.22
N GLN A 8 39.55 64.28 -13.06
CA GLN A 8 39.72 62.83 -12.87
C GLN A 8 38.44 62.12 -13.32
N THR A 9 38.58 61.34 -14.39
CA THR A 9 37.61 60.38 -14.89
C THR A 9 37.44 59.22 -13.91
N ALA A 10 36.29 59.11 -13.27
CA ALA A 10 35.88 57.92 -12.52
C ALA A 10 35.35 56.85 -13.49
N GLN A 11 35.95 55.66 -13.46
CA GLN A 11 35.47 54.48 -14.17
C GLN A 11 34.17 53.94 -13.57
N PRO A 12 33.29 53.31 -14.37
CA PRO A 12 32.06 52.68 -13.88
C PRO A 12 32.35 51.27 -13.35
N SER A 13 32.93 51.17 -12.16
CA SER A 13 32.89 49.93 -11.36
C SER A 13 31.89 50.10 -10.22
N ASP A 14 31.13 49.04 -9.93
CA ASP A 14 30.34 48.84 -8.71
C ASP A 14 28.91 49.43 -8.63
N ARG A 15 28.17 49.41 -9.74
CA ARG A 15 26.68 49.44 -9.70
C ARG A 15 26.04 48.11 -10.11
N LEU A 16 26.54 47.01 -9.56
CA LEU A 16 25.73 45.81 -9.34
C LEU A 16 25.51 45.67 -7.84
N GLN A 17 24.62 46.52 -7.32
CA GLN A 17 24.11 46.38 -5.97
C GLN A 17 23.46 44.99 -5.85
N SER A 18 24.07 44.14 -5.03
CA SER A 18 23.46 42.92 -4.52
C SER A 18 22.17 43.31 -3.80
N LYS A 19 21.03 43.25 -4.49
CA LYS A 19 19.73 43.26 -3.82
C LYS A 19 19.71 42.05 -2.91
N SER A 20 19.78 42.28 -1.60
CA SER A 20 19.55 41.25 -0.59
C SER A 20 18.19 40.62 -0.89
N LEU A 21 18.20 39.39 -1.40
CA LEU A 21 17.00 38.58 -1.55
C LEU A 21 16.32 38.47 -0.18
N LYS A 22 14.99 38.62 -0.13
CA LYS A 22 14.27 38.38 1.12
C LYS A 22 14.45 36.91 1.48
N SER A 23 14.43 36.57 2.78
CA SER A 23 14.56 35.18 3.24
C SER A 23 13.56 34.23 2.55
N SER A 24 12.34 34.71 2.29
CA SER A 24 11.32 34.02 1.48
C SER A 24 11.78 33.70 0.06
N ASP A 25 12.50 34.63 -0.58
CA ASP A 25 12.96 34.48 -1.96
C ASP A 25 14.13 33.49 -2.02
N VAL A 26 14.99 33.46 -1.01
CA VAL A 26 16.07 32.47 -0.90
C VAL A 26 15.52 31.06 -0.74
N PHE A 27 14.59 30.86 0.19
CA PHE A 27 14.00 29.54 0.42
C PHE A 27 13.24 29.03 -0.82
N VAL A 28 12.40 29.87 -1.43
CA VAL A 28 11.62 29.46 -2.59
C VAL A 28 12.51 29.25 -3.84
N LEU A 29 13.45 30.16 -4.14
CA LEU A 29 14.20 30.14 -5.39
C LEU A 29 15.51 29.34 -5.36
N ARG A 30 16.07 29.06 -4.18
CA ARG A 30 17.32 28.29 -4.05
C ARG A 30 17.16 26.94 -3.39
N ILE A 31 16.22 26.82 -2.44
CA ILE A 31 16.02 25.56 -1.70
C ILE A 31 14.98 24.70 -2.42
N LEU A 32 13.78 25.22 -2.70
CA LEU A 32 12.71 24.42 -3.30
C LEU A 32 12.87 24.12 -4.80
N THR A 33 13.86 24.73 -5.45
CA THR A 33 14.22 24.46 -6.85
C THR A 33 15.42 23.52 -6.99
N ASN A 34 16.06 23.15 -5.89
CA ASN A 34 17.21 22.26 -5.85
C ASN A 34 16.83 20.94 -5.16
N ASP A 35 16.70 19.88 -5.94
CA ASP A 35 16.29 18.55 -5.48
C ASP A 35 17.20 17.97 -4.42
N LEU A 36 18.52 18.15 -4.52
CA LEU A 36 19.48 17.71 -3.51
C LEU A 36 19.21 18.33 -2.14
N ILE A 37 18.77 19.59 -2.10
CA ILE A 37 18.52 20.29 -0.84
C ILE A 37 17.15 19.92 -0.28
N PHE A 38 16.09 20.04 -1.09
CA PHE A 38 14.75 19.78 -0.57
C PHE A 38 14.52 18.30 -0.27
N ASP A 39 15.21 17.37 -0.93
CA ASP A 39 15.16 15.95 -0.58
C ASP A 39 15.68 15.71 0.84
N LEU A 40 16.80 16.35 1.22
CA LEU A 40 17.34 16.26 2.58
C LEU A 40 16.35 16.79 3.63
N ILE A 41 15.68 17.91 3.32
CA ILE A 41 14.68 18.50 4.20
C ILE A 41 13.46 17.57 4.33
N PHE A 42 12.88 17.12 3.21
CA PHE A 42 11.67 16.30 3.24
C PHE A 42 11.90 14.88 3.74
N ASN A 43 13.15 14.39 3.71
CA ASN A 43 13.49 13.08 4.28
C ASN A 43 13.33 13.05 5.81
N VAL A 44 13.58 14.16 6.50
CA VAL A 44 13.39 14.28 7.95
C VAL A 44 11.99 14.76 8.34
N CYS A 45 11.19 15.22 7.38
CA CYS A 45 9.79 15.62 7.61
C CYS A 45 8.85 14.40 7.65
N SER A 46 7.83 14.44 8.52
CA SER A 46 6.73 13.47 8.47
C SER A 46 5.92 13.60 7.17
N PRO A 47 5.17 12.54 6.77
CA PRO A 47 4.15 12.61 5.72
C PRO A 47 3.24 13.83 5.79
N ALA A 48 2.64 14.08 6.96
CA ALA A 48 1.75 15.22 7.11
C ALA A 48 2.47 16.55 6.88
N THR A 49 3.71 16.68 7.37
CA THR A 49 4.49 17.92 7.26
C THR A 49 4.73 18.32 5.81
N PHE A 50 5.32 17.45 4.98
CA PHE A 50 5.60 17.83 3.59
C PHE A 50 4.32 17.93 2.74
N LEU A 51 3.27 17.16 3.06
CA LEU A 51 1.98 17.28 2.37
C LEU A 51 1.30 18.62 2.69
N LEU A 52 1.30 19.06 3.94
CA LEU A 52 0.82 20.40 4.32
C LEU A 52 1.67 21.49 3.67
N PHE A 53 2.99 21.30 3.65
CA PHE A 53 3.91 22.22 3.00
C PHE A 53 3.61 22.38 1.50
N SER A 54 3.24 21.29 0.80
CA SER A 54 2.85 21.33 -0.61
C SER A 54 1.65 22.25 -0.90
N ARG A 55 0.80 22.51 0.10
CA ARG A 55 -0.41 23.34 -0.03
C ARG A 55 -0.13 24.84 0.10
N THR A 56 1.10 25.23 0.46
CA THR A 56 1.44 26.64 0.73
C THR A 56 1.64 27.45 -0.55
N CYS A 57 2.26 26.85 -1.59
CA CYS A 57 2.49 27.51 -2.88
C CYS A 57 2.79 26.50 -4.00
N ARG A 58 2.72 26.96 -5.26
CA ARG A 58 2.97 26.11 -6.45
C ARG A 58 4.38 25.53 -6.52
N ILE A 59 5.39 26.26 -6.02
CA ILE A 59 6.78 25.79 -6.02
C ILE A 59 6.98 24.69 -4.98
N ALA A 60 6.44 24.88 -3.76
CA ALA A 60 6.42 23.83 -2.74
C ALA A 60 5.65 22.59 -3.22
N TYR A 61 4.51 22.79 -3.89
CA TYR A 61 3.76 21.71 -4.52
C TYR A 61 4.64 20.91 -5.50
N ALA A 62 5.30 21.58 -6.45
CA ALA A 62 6.16 20.93 -7.41
C ALA A 62 7.35 20.20 -6.75
N ALA A 63 8.00 20.83 -5.76
CA ALA A 63 9.11 20.23 -5.02
C ALA A 63 8.69 18.95 -4.28
N VAL A 64 7.58 19.01 -3.54
CA VAL A 64 7.04 17.86 -2.79
C VAL A 64 6.61 16.74 -3.74
N HIS A 65 5.92 17.04 -4.84
CA HIS A 65 5.54 16.01 -5.82
C HIS A 65 6.76 15.38 -6.50
N SER A 66 7.82 16.16 -6.74
CA SER A 66 9.10 15.65 -7.25
C SER A 66 9.76 14.71 -6.22
N TYR A 67 9.80 15.12 -4.96
CA TYR A 67 10.32 14.31 -3.85
C TYR A 67 9.54 13.00 -3.66
N ILE A 68 8.21 13.03 -3.66
CA ILE A 68 7.36 11.84 -3.49
C ILE A 68 7.72 10.76 -4.52
N LYS A 69 7.95 11.13 -5.79
CA LYS A 69 8.34 10.19 -6.85
C LYS A 69 9.66 9.46 -6.54
N ARG A 70 10.63 10.15 -5.92
CA ARG A 70 11.92 9.56 -5.54
C ARG A 70 11.84 8.79 -4.24
N ALA A 71 11.17 9.34 -3.25
CA ALA A 71 11.05 8.77 -1.91
C ALA A 71 10.23 7.46 -1.89
N PHE A 72 9.16 7.41 -2.68
CA PHE A 72 8.22 6.29 -2.76
C PHE A 72 8.35 5.54 -4.09
N ASN A 73 9.58 5.27 -4.51
CA ASN A 73 9.86 4.52 -5.72
C ASN A 73 9.66 3.01 -5.49
N ILE A 74 8.52 2.47 -5.95
CA ILE A 74 8.17 1.06 -5.78
C ILE A 74 9.14 0.11 -6.48
N ASN A 75 9.68 0.48 -7.64
CA ASN A 75 10.62 -0.37 -8.35
C ASN A 75 11.94 -0.48 -7.58
N ARG A 76 12.41 0.62 -6.96
CA ARG A 76 13.56 0.58 -6.03
C ARG A 76 13.28 -0.26 -4.79
N HIS A 77 12.05 -0.19 -4.27
CA HIS A 77 11.65 -0.99 -3.10
C HIS A 77 11.67 -2.50 -3.41
N LEU A 78 11.23 -2.89 -4.59
CA LEU A 78 11.16 -4.28 -5.04
C LEU A 78 12.46 -4.82 -5.64
N SER A 79 13.36 -3.94 -6.12
CA SER A 79 14.62 -4.37 -6.77
C SER A 79 15.56 -5.14 -5.86
N GLN A 80 15.37 -5.04 -4.54
CA GLN A 80 16.10 -5.87 -3.59
C GLN A 80 15.69 -7.35 -3.61
N TYR A 81 14.48 -7.66 -4.10
CA TYR A 81 13.92 -9.02 -4.16
C TYR A 81 13.91 -9.57 -5.59
N PHE A 82 13.67 -8.71 -6.58
CA PHE A 82 13.51 -9.12 -7.98
C PHE A 82 14.39 -8.29 -8.90
N LEU A 83 15.08 -8.96 -9.82
CA LEU A 83 15.88 -8.29 -10.86
C LEU A 83 15.02 -7.42 -11.77
N ASP A 84 13.80 -7.87 -12.06
CA ASP A 84 12.80 -7.11 -12.82
C ASP A 84 11.57 -6.80 -11.95
N PRO A 85 11.55 -5.66 -11.25
CA PRO A 85 10.39 -5.19 -10.51
C PRO A 85 9.13 -5.00 -11.37
N LEU A 86 9.27 -4.65 -12.65
CA LEU A 86 8.12 -4.44 -13.54
C LEU A 86 7.46 -5.77 -13.90
N ALA A 87 8.25 -6.84 -14.06
CA ALA A 87 7.72 -8.20 -14.22
C ALA A 87 6.91 -8.64 -12.99
N PHE A 88 7.40 -8.37 -11.77
CA PHE A 88 6.63 -8.64 -10.55
C PHE A 88 5.34 -7.82 -10.49
N ARG A 89 5.39 -6.52 -10.82
CA ARG A 89 4.20 -5.67 -10.81
C ARG A 89 3.19 -6.07 -11.89
N SER A 90 3.66 -6.60 -13.02
CA SER A 90 2.80 -7.22 -14.05
C SER A 90 2.14 -8.50 -13.55
N LEU A 91 2.86 -9.31 -12.77
CA LEU A 91 2.28 -10.44 -12.05
C LEU A 91 1.19 -9.94 -11.08
N GLN A 92 1.49 -8.94 -10.24
CA GLN A 92 0.49 -8.35 -9.33
C GLN A 92 -0.78 -7.92 -10.07
N ALA A 93 -0.63 -7.25 -11.22
CA ALA A 93 -1.75 -6.75 -12.01
C ALA A 93 -2.64 -7.88 -12.54
N ARG A 94 -2.06 -9.01 -12.95
CA ARG A 94 -2.80 -10.16 -13.48
C ARG A 94 -3.38 -11.06 -12.39
N THR A 95 -2.70 -11.20 -11.25
CA THR A 95 -3.07 -12.14 -10.18
C THR A 95 -3.82 -11.48 -9.02
N SER A 96 -3.88 -10.15 -8.98
CA SER A 96 -4.33 -9.34 -7.83
C SER A 96 -3.56 -9.66 -6.56
N THR A 97 -2.25 -9.87 -6.71
CA THR A 97 -1.33 -10.07 -5.59
C THR A 97 -0.98 -8.73 -4.95
N LEU A 98 -1.11 -8.65 -3.63
CA LEU A 98 -0.82 -7.45 -2.86
C LEU A 98 0.46 -7.63 -2.04
N VAL A 99 1.30 -6.60 -1.94
CA VAL A 99 2.36 -6.54 -0.91
C VAL A 99 1.76 -5.89 0.32
N SER A 100 1.98 -6.44 1.52
CA SER A 100 1.51 -5.82 2.76
C SER A 100 2.49 -6.07 3.92
N GLY A 101 2.01 -6.01 5.16
CA GLY A 101 2.80 -6.26 6.35
C GLY A 101 3.97 -5.28 6.50
N SER A 102 5.11 -5.81 6.93
CA SER A 102 6.27 -4.96 7.25
C SER A 102 6.97 -4.38 6.02
N SER A 103 6.82 -4.99 4.84
CA SER A 103 7.33 -4.45 3.57
C SER A 103 6.57 -3.21 3.13
N ALA A 104 5.22 -3.24 3.16
CA ALA A 104 4.42 -2.05 2.86
C ALA A 104 4.63 -0.93 3.89
N LEU A 105 4.77 -1.29 5.18
CA LEU A 105 5.10 -0.32 6.23
C LEU A 105 6.43 0.40 5.95
N GLN A 106 7.48 -0.32 5.54
CA GLN A 106 8.77 0.28 5.17
C GLN A 106 8.65 1.27 4.03
N PHE A 107 7.91 0.91 2.99
CA PHE A 107 7.69 1.76 1.83
C PHE A 107 7.11 3.12 2.25
N PHE A 108 6.07 3.12 3.08
CA PHE A 108 5.46 4.36 3.58
C PHE A 108 6.29 5.09 4.64
N ASN A 109 7.01 4.35 5.48
CA ASN A 109 7.84 4.93 6.54
C ASN A 109 9.18 5.46 6.02
N ARG A 110 9.59 5.09 4.80
CA ARG A 110 10.90 5.36 4.18
C ARG A 110 12.07 4.89 5.04
N LEU A 111 11.86 3.80 5.78
CA LEU A 111 12.90 3.14 6.56
C LEU A 111 13.16 1.75 6.00
N THR A 112 14.40 1.29 6.11
CA THR A 112 14.77 -0.10 5.82
C THR A 112 14.88 -0.85 7.14
N TYR A 113 14.32 -2.05 7.20
CA TYR A 113 14.50 -2.99 8.30
C TYR A 113 15.30 -4.17 7.75
N ASP A 114 16.51 -4.39 8.29
CA ASP A 114 17.46 -5.35 7.75
C ASP A 114 16.90 -6.79 7.72
N ASP A 115 16.09 -7.13 8.74
CA ASP A 115 15.42 -8.43 8.90
C ASP A 115 14.01 -8.48 8.26
N SER A 116 13.69 -7.59 7.32
CA SER A 116 12.37 -7.62 6.70
C SER A 116 12.29 -8.60 5.54
N ASP A 117 11.26 -9.43 5.60
CA ASP A 117 10.78 -10.24 4.48
C ASP A 117 9.91 -9.40 3.52
N LEU A 118 9.70 -9.95 2.34
CA LEU A 118 8.62 -9.52 1.44
C LEU A 118 7.39 -10.41 1.62
N ASP A 119 6.38 -9.89 2.29
CA ASP A 119 5.10 -10.56 2.48
C ASP A 119 4.15 -10.21 1.33
N ILE A 120 3.75 -11.22 0.55
CA ILE A 120 2.81 -11.07 -0.56
C ILE A 120 1.55 -11.91 -0.33
N TYR A 121 0.39 -11.29 -0.55
CA TYR A 121 -0.93 -11.86 -0.28
C TYR A 121 -1.59 -12.20 -1.61
N VAL A 122 -1.91 -13.47 -1.80
CA VAL A 122 -2.28 -14.03 -3.10
C VAL A 122 -3.66 -14.66 -3.02
N PRO A 123 -4.57 -14.38 -3.96
CA PRO A 123 -5.83 -15.12 -4.06
C PRO A 123 -5.57 -16.61 -4.25
N LEU A 124 -6.39 -17.48 -3.62
CA LEU A 124 -6.25 -18.94 -3.72
C LEU A 124 -6.09 -19.44 -5.18
N LYS A 125 -6.86 -18.87 -6.11
CA LYS A 125 -6.81 -19.22 -7.54
C LYS A 125 -5.47 -18.92 -8.23
N SER A 126 -4.73 -17.94 -7.73
CA SER A 126 -3.48 -17.45 -8.33
C SER A 126 -2.23 -18.08 -7.70
N ARG A 127 -2.38 -18.92 -6.67
CA ARG A 127 -1.26 -19.46 -5.88
C ARG A 127 -0.22 -20.22 -6.71
N GLN A 128 -0.67 -20.99 -7.71
CA GLN A 128 0.21 -21.78 -8.56
C GLN A 128 1.07 -20.89 -9.46
N GLU A 129 0.45 -19.93 -10.14
CA GLU A 129 1.16 -18.97 -10.99
C GLU A 129 2.19 -18.18 -10.19
N VAL A 130 1.79 -17.63 -9.04
CA VAL A 130 2.69 -16.82 -8.21
C VAL A 130 3.82 -17.67 -7.62
N GLY A 131 3.52 -18.84 -7.07
CA GLY A 131 4.54 -19.73 -6.49
C GLY A 131 5.60 -20.14 -7.52
N ARG A 132 5.17 -20.54 -8.72
CA ARG A 132 6.09 -20.89 -9.83
C ARG A 132 6.86 -19.67 -10.34
N TRP A 133 6.23 -18.50 -10.40
CA TRP A 133 6.93 -17.27 -10.79
C TRP A 133 8.07 -16.94 -9.83
N ILE A 134 7.82 -17.05 -8.51
CA ILE A 134 8.85 -16.81 -7.48
C ILE A 134 10.00 -17.82 -7.60
N LEU A 135 9.72 -19.12 -7.81
CA LEU A 135 10.77 -20.10 -8.14
C LEU A 135 11.58 -19.68 -9.36
N GLY A 136 10.91 -19.21 -10.42
CA GLY A 136 11.54 -18.73 -11.65
C GLY A 136 12.47 -17.52 -11.46
N GLN A 137 12.33 -16.76 -10.37
CA GLN A 137 13.24 -15.66 -10.02
C GLN A 137 14.54 -16.15 -9.32
N GLY A 138 14.72 -17.46 -9.21
CA GLY A 138 15.89 -18.08 -8.56
C GLY A 138 15.72 -18.29 -7.05
N TYR A 139 14.51 -18.17 -6.52
CA TYR A 139 14.23 -18.53 -5.14
C TYR A 139 14.07 -20.05 -4.98
N THR A 140 14.42 -20.54 -3.80
CA THR A 140 14.18 -21.93 -3.40
C THR A 140 13.01 -21.99 -2.41
N PHE A 141 12.04 -22.85 -2.69
CA PHE A 141 10.97 -23.17 -1.74
C PHE A 141 11.53 -23.84 -0.48
N LYS A 142 11.05 -23.40 0.69
CA LYS A 142 11.43 -23.92 2.01
C LYS A 142 10.16 -24.39 2.73
N PRO A 143 9.79 -25.68 2.57
CA PRO A 143 8.59 -26.23 3.21
C PRO A 143 8.71 -26.17 4.73
N ASN A 144 7.60 -25.90 5.40
CA ASN A 144 7.49 -26.08 6.84
C ASN A 144 7.32 -27.58 7.21
N SER A 145 7.13 -27.89 8.49
CA SER A 145 7.05 -29.28 8.98
C SER A 145 5.85 -30.09 8.48
N VAL A 146 4.82 -29.43 7.92
CA VAL A 146 3.59 -30.09 7.45
C VAL A 146 3.42 -30.01 5.92
N GLN A 147 4.23 -29.23 5.22
CA GLN A 147 4.17 -29.09 3.76
C GLN A 147 4.97 -30.18 3.07
N HIS A 148 4.45 -30.67 1.94
CA HIS A 148 5.22 -31.52 1.04
C HIS A 148 6.50 -30.81 0.56
N LYS A 149 7.57 -31.58 0.30
CA LYS A 149 8.89 -31.02 -0.08
C LYS A 149 8.90 -30.43 -1.49
N ASP A 150 8.11 -31.01 -2.37
CA ASP A 150 7.85 -30.50 -3.72
C ASP A 150 6.82 -29.37 -3.67
N LEU A 151 7.13 -28.24 -4.31
CA LEU A 151 6.27 -27.07 -4.29
C LEU A 151 4.94 -27.31 -4.99
N ASP A 152 4.93 -27.96 -6.15
CA ASP A 152 3.71 -28.14 -6.94
C ASP A 152 2.70 -28.99 -6.16
N VAL A 153 3.17 -30.07 -5.53
CA VAL A 153 2.36 -30.89 -4.63
C VAL A 153 1.86 -30.05 -3.45
N ALA A 154 2.74 -29.28 -2.80
CA ALA A 154 2.36 -28.46 -1.64
C ALA A 154 1.34 -27.36 -2.01
N LEU A 155 1.38 -26.82 -3.24
CA LEU A 155 0.41 -25.86 -3.75
C LEU A 155 -0.93 -26.51 -4.09
N GLU A 156 -0.94 -27.75 -4.57
CA GLU A 156 -2.16 -28.52 -4.84
C GLU A 156 -2.88 -28.94 -3.56
N GLU A 157 -2.12 -29.33 -2.53
CA GLU A 157 -2.64 -29.72 -1.20
C GLU A 157 -3.34 -28.58 -0.44
N VAL A 158 -3.22 -27.33 -0.90
CA VAL A 158 -3.97 -26.19 -0.35
C VAL A 158 -5.46 -26.34 -0.66
N HIS A 159 -6.18 -26.99 0.24
CA HIS A 159 -7.63 -27.15 0.17
C HIS A 159 -8.35 -26.01 0.91
N ASN A 160 -9.61 -25.77 0.55
CA ASN A 160 -10.50 -24.81 1.22
C ASN A 160 -10.88 -25.22 2.66
N ASP A 161 -10.35 -26.33 3.19
CA ASP A 161 -10.68 -26.78 4.53
C ASP A 161 -10.14 -25.78 5.56
N LEU A 162 -11.11 -25.07 6.11
CA LEU A 162 -10.96 -23.94 7.00
C LEU A 162 -10.12 -24.31 8.24
N ASN A 163 -9.06 -23.54 8.46
CA ASN A 163 -8.77 -22.93 9.77
C ASN A 163 -8.22 -23.78 10.93
N VAL A 164 -7.35 -24.79 10.70
CA VAL A 164 -6.77 -25.52 11.85
C VAL A 164 -5.35 -25.10 12.23
N TYR A 165 -4.54 -24.57 11.30
CA TYR A 165 -3.08 -24.43 11.56
C TYR A 165 -2.52 -23.01 11.68
N TYR A 166 -3.23 -21.97 11.21
CA TYR A 166 -2.69 -20.61 11.19
C TYR A 166 -3.42 -19.69 12.16
N THR A 167 -2.66 -18.86 12.87
CA THR A 167 -3.15 -17.88 13.83
C THR A 167 -3.82 -16.67 13.17
N LEU A 168 -3.63 -16.48 11.86
CA LEU A 168 -4.17 -15.36 11.09
C LEU A 168 -5.42 -15.78 10.30
N SER A 169 -6.56 -15.16 10.63
CA SER A 169 -7.83 -15.44 9.96
C SER A 169 -7.77 -15.10 8.46
N GLY A 170 -8.37 -15.97 7.64
CA GLY A 170 -8.39 -15.83 6.18
C GLY A 170 -7.14 -16.37 5.48
N VAL A 171 -6.13 -16.88 6.20
CA VAL A 171 -4.95 -17.52 5.59
C VAL A 171 -5.23 -19.01 5.38
N SER A 172 -5.06 -19.47 4.14
CA SER A 172 -5.13 -20.89 3.79
C SER A 172 -3.78 -21.57 3.92
N SER A 173 -2.69 -20.94 3.47
CA SER A 173 -1.33 -21.46 3.60
C SER A 173 -0.29 -20.36 3.48
N VAL A 174 0.92 -20.60 4.01
CA VAL A 174 2.09 -19.71 3.87
C VAL A 174 3.24 -20.51 3.28
N PHE A 175 3.75 -20.07 2.14
CA PHE A 175 4.92 -20.67 1.48
C PHE A 175 6.12 -19.74 1.61
N THR A 176 7.22 -20.27 2.16
CA THR A 176 8.46 -19.50 2.34
C THR A 176 9.43 -19.79 1.21
N PHE A 177 9.95 -18.73 0.62
CA PHE A 177 10.93 -18.77 -0.46
C PHE A 177 12.18 -18.02 -0.05
N LYS A 178 13.35 -18.61 -0.26
CA LYS A 178 14.64 -18.01 0.12
C LYS A 178 15.62 -17.97 -1.05
N LYS A 179 16.38 -16.87 -1.15
CA LYS A 179 17.44 -16.66 -2.15
C LYS A 179 18.59 -15.88 -1.50
N ARG A 180 19.83 -16.10 -1.91
CA ARG A 180 20.93 -15.21 -1.51
C ARG A 180 20.86 -13.89 -2.28
N SER A 181 21.06 -12.78 -1.60
CA SER A 181 21.14 -11.48 -2.28
C SER A 181 22.34 -11.45 -3.23
N GLU A 182 22.12 -10.95 -4.44
CA GLU A 182 23.19 -10.77 -5.43
C GLU A 182 24.07 -9.56 -5.08
N HIS A 183 23.52 -8.59 -4.34
CA HIS A 183 24.23 -7.39 -3.90
C HIS A 183 24.96 -7.57 -2.58
N ASP A 184 24.53 -8.54 -1.77
CA ASP A 184 25.11 -8.85 -0.46
C ASP A 184 25.07 -10.37 -0.24
N PRO A 185 26.13 -11.11 -0.62
CA PRO A 185 26.16 -12.57 -0.53
C PRO A 185 25.96 -13.14 0.89
N GLY A 186 26.15 -12.31 1.92
CA GLY A 186 25.91 -12.64 3.33
C GLY A 186 24.44 -12.55 3.73
N ARG A 187 23.61 -11.82 2.95
CA ARG A 187 22.18 -11.61 3.22
C ARG A 187 21.32 -12.64 2.49
N GLU A 188 20.44 -13.29 3.24
CA GLU A 188 19.39 -14.14 2.69
C GLU A 188 18.11 -13.33 2.54
N LEU A 189 17.59 -13.26 1.31
CA LEU A 189 16.30 -12.66 0.98
C LEU A 189 15.21 -13.69 1.18
N GLN A 190 14.10 -13.27 1.80
CA GLN A 190 12.93 -14.10 2.01
C GLN A 190 11.68 -13.45 1.42
N VAL A 191 10.92 -14.25 0.67
CA VAL A 191 9.57 -13.90 0.19
C VAL A 191 8.60 -14.90 0.82
N GLN A 192 7.57 -14.39 1.48
CA GLN A 192 6.46 -15.20 1.96
C GLN A 192 5.28 -15.03 1.01
N VAL A 193 4.79 -16.14 0.46
CA VAL A 193 3.54 -16.19 -0.31
C VAL A 193 2.44 -16.63 0.63
N ILE A 194 1.64 -15.67 1.09
CA ILE A 194 0.49 -15.87 1.96
C ILE A 194 -0.74 -16.06 1.08
N VAL A 195 -1.26 -17.29 1.03
CA VAL A 195 -2.43 -17.62 0.23
C VAL A 195 -3.69 -17.31 1.03
N ALA A 196 -4.49 -16.37 0.54
CA ALA A 196 -5.79 -16.04 1.12
C ALA A 196 -6.81 -17.13 0.77
N SER A 197 -7.59 -17.57 1.76
CA SER A 197 -8.68 -18.53 1.57
C SER A 197 -9.80 -17.95 0.70
N GLN A 198 -10.08 -16.65 0.85
CA GLN A 198 -11.08 -15.94 0.04
C GLN A 198 -10.47 -14.73 -0.69
N ALA A 199 -10.21 -13.63 0.03
CA ALA A 199 -9.68 -12.39 -0.55
C ALA A 199 -8.42 -11.91 0.18
N PRO A 200 -7.36 -11.46 -0.52
CA PRO A 200 -6.18 -10.87 0.12
C PRO A 200 -6.49 -9.75 1.12
N MET A 201 -7.49 -8.90 0.81
CA MET A 201 -7.90 -7.81 1.70
C MET A 201 -8.56 -8.29 2.98
N GLU A 202 -9.22 -9.46 2.99
CA GLU A 202 -9.76 -10.06 4.21
C GLU A 202 -8.60 -10.39 5.17
N VAL A 203 -7.52 -10.99 4.65
CA VAL A 203 -6.34 -11.32 5.46
C VAL A 203 -5.70 -10.05 6.04
N ILE A 204 -5.53 -9.01 5.21
CA ILE A 204 -4.89 -7.75 5.61
C ILE A 204 -5.72 -7.06 6.70
N LEU A 205 -7.05 -6.95 6.53
CA LEU A 205 -7.94 -6.35 7.54
C LEU A 205 -8.03 -7.19 8.83
N ASN A 206 -7.62 -8.46 8.80
CA ASN A 206 -7.51 -9.34 9.96
C ASN A 206 -6.13 -9.31 10.65
N PHE A 207 -5.22 -8.40 10.29
CA PHE A 207 -3.95 -8.24 11.02
C PHE A 207 -4.17 -7.90 12.50
N HIS A 208 -3.16 -8.21 13.32
CA HIS A 208 -3.17 -8.02 14.78
C HIS A 208 -3.23 -6.54 15.20
N SER A 209 -2.77 -5.60 14.36
CA SER A 209 -2.77 -4.18 14.71
C SER A 209 -2.75 -3.24 13.51
N SER A 210 -3.13 -1.98 13.72
CA SER A 210 -3.31 -1.01 12.65
C SER A 210 -2.03 -0.56 11.95
N VAL A 211 -0.86 -0.65 12.61
CA VAL A 211 0.45 -0.24 12.04
C VAL A 211 0.79 -0.97 10.74
N VAL A 212 0.30 -2.20 10.57
CA VAL A 212 0.55 -3.03 9.37
C VAL A 212 -0.58 -2.96 8.35
N LEU A 213 -1.62 -2.16 8.59
CA LEU A 213 -2.73 -1.97 7.64
C LEU A 213 -2.32 -1.00 6.52
N ASN A 214 -1.29 -1.39 5.78
CA ASN A 214 -0.79 -0.76 4.58
C ASN A 214 -0.63 -1.81 3.50
N LEU A 215 -0.91 -1.47 2.25
CA LEU A 215 -0.79 -2.38 1.13
C LEU A 215 -0.23 -1.67 -0.10
N ILE A 216 0.37 -2.45 -0.98
CA ILE A 216 0.85 -1.99 -2.28
C ILE A 216 0.31 -2.94 -3.35
N ALA A 217 -0.61 -2.42 -4.15
CA ALA A 217 -1.10 -3.04 -5.37
C ALA A 217 -0.20 -2.66 -6.56
N TRP A 218 -0.51 -3.18 -7.75
CA TRP A 218 0.29 -2.90 -8.94
C TRP A 218 0.27 -1.41 -9.35
N ASP A 219 -0.81 -0.68 -9.09
CA ASP A 219 -1.01 0.71 -9.52
C ASP A 219 -0.99 1.74 -8.38
N THR A 220 -1.15 1.30 -7.13
CA THR A 220 -1.35 2.18 -5.99
C THR A 220 -0.84 1.57 -4.70
N ALA A 221 -0.20 2.38 -3.87
CA ALA A 221 0.03 2.06 -2.46
C ALA A 221 -0.99 2.78 -1.59
N TYR A 222 -1.51 2.08 -0.58
CA TYR A 222 -2.46 2.61 0.40
C TYR A 222 -1.98 2.38 1.83
N SER A 223 -2.06 3.41 2.65
CA SER A 223 -2.06 3.29 4.11
C SER A 223 -3.46 3.60 4.62
N LEU A 224 -4.05 2.67 5.39
CA LEU A 224 -5.44 2.79 5.84
C LEU A 224 -5.58 3.69 7.09
N TYR A 225 -4.50 3.80 7.88
CA TYR A 225 -4.43 4.61 9.11
C TYR A 225 -3.13 5.45 9.16
N PRO A 226 -2.87 6.31 8.16
CA PRO A 226 -1.59 6.98 7.97
C PRO A 226 -1.27 8.01 9.06
N HIS A 227 -2.27 8.76 9.53
CA HIS A 227 -2.05 9.79 10.56
C HIS A 227 -1.66 9.13 11.89
N ALA A 228 -2.42 8.13 12.33
CA ALA A 228 -2.05 7.32 13.50
C ALA A 228 -0.65 6.71 13.35
N THR A 229 -0.39 6.06 12.22
CA THR A 229 0.82 5.24 11.99
C THR A 229 2.08 6.08 11.80
N PHE A 230 2.06 7.09 10.95
CA PHE A 230 3.26 7.83 10.53
C PHE A 230 3.42 9.18 11.19
N GLU A 231 2.32 9.84 11.59
CA GLU A 231 2.40 11.13 12.29
C GLU A 231 2.49 10.93 13.80
N ARG A 232 1.59 10.12 14.38
CA ARG A 232 1.49 9.97 15.83
C ARG A 232 2.26 8.78 16.40
N ARG A 233 2.78 7.89 15.54
CA ARG A 233 3.43 6.63 15.94
C ARG A 233 2.55 5.77 16.87
N LEU A 234 1.26 5.70 16.56
CA LEU A 234 0.27 4.90 17.27
C LEU A 234 -0.12 3.67 16.44
N SER A 235 -0.38 2.56 17.12
CA SER A 235 -0.94 1.35 16.53
C SER A 235 -2.05 0.80 17.40
N LEU A 236 -3.25 0.64 16.86
CA LEU A 236 -4.37 0.04 17.58
C LEU A 236 -4.31 -1.48 17.45
N PHE A 237 -4.27 -2.20 18.57
CA PHE A 237 -4.46 -3.65 18.63
C PHE A 237 -5.92 -3.97 18.35
N LEU A 238 -6.17 -4.93 17.46
CA LEU A 238 -7.51 -5.33 17.04
C LEU A 238 -7.90 -6.64 17.73
N LEU A 239 -9.03 -6.63 18.44
CA LEU A 239 -9.51 -7.80 19.18
C LEU A 239 -10.09 -8.88 18.25
N GLY A 240 -10.28 -10.09 18.80
CA GLY A 240 -10.58 -11.29 18.02
C GLY A 240 -9.36 -11.89 17.30
N ARG A 241 -8.15 -11.41 17.61
CA ARG A 241 -6.87 -11.92 17.06
C ARG A 241 -6.03 -12.51 18.19
N LYS A 242 -5.34 -13.62 17.93
CA LYS A 242 -4.41 -14.20 18.91
C LYS A 242 -3.33 -13.17 19.20
N ARG A 243 -3.16 -12.82 20.48
CA ARG A 243 -2.09 -11.93 20.92
C ARG A 243 -0.75 -12.62 20.65
N ASP A 244 -0.03 -12.08 19.68
CA ASP A 244 1.36 -12.45 19.42
C ASP A 244 2.26 -11.39 20.05
N GLU A 245 2.75 -11.68 21.26
CA GLU A 245 3.61 -10.76 22.00
C GLU A 245 4.89 -10.43 21.25
N SER A 246 5.40 -11.36 20.44
CA SER A 246 6.60 -11.12 19.62
C SER A 246 6.33 -10.12 18.50
N ALA A 247 5.17 -10.20 17.84
CA ALA A 247 4.75 -9.25 16.83
C ALA A 247 4.49 -7.86 17.43
N ILE A 248 3.89 -7.78 18.62
CA ILE A 248 3.68 -6.53 19.35
C ILE A 248 5.04 -5.90 19.70
N GLN A 249 5.92 -6.64 20.35
CA GLN A 249 7.24 -6.17 20.77
C GLN A 249 8.08 -5.70 19.57
N LYS A 250 7.97 -6.38 18.42
CA LYS A 250 8.63 -5.99 17.17
C LYS A 250 8.28 -4.56 16.75
N TYR A 251 7.00 -4.16 16.82
CA TYR A 251 6.59 -2.80 16.43
C TYR A 251 6.85 -1.77 17.53
N GLU A 252 6.79 -2.15 18.81
CA GLU A 252 7.22 -1.28 19.91
C GLU A 252 8.71 -0.92 19.80
N ASN A 253 9.57 -1.90 19.53
CA ASN A 253 11.01 -1.68 19.32
C ASN A 253 11.31 -0.78 18.11
N ARG A 254 10.39 -0.71 17.15
CA ARG A 254 10.50 0.18 15.98
C ARG A 254 9.88 1.57 16.23
N GLY A 255 9.42 1.84 17.46
CA GLY A 255 8.99 3.17 17.91
C GLY A 255 7.49 3.42 17.90
N TRP A 256 6.65 2.38 17.71
CA TRP A 256 5.19 2.54 17.80
C TRP A 256 4.68 2.29 19.21
N LYS A 257 3.79 3.16 19.69
CA LYS A 257 3.01 2.91 20.89
C LYS A 257 1.80 2.05 20.55
N MET A 258 1.74 0.86 21.14
CA MET A 258 0.62 -0.05 20.99
C MET A 258 -0.53 0.38 21.91
N LEU A 259 -1.71 0.58 21.33
CA LEU A 259 -2.95 0.94 22.01
C LEU A 259 -3.86 -0.28 22.06
N TYR A 260 -4.43 -0.54 23.23
CA TYR A 260 -5.38 -1.63 23.43
C TYR A 260 -6.83 -1.11 23.52
N ASP A 261 -6.96 0.20 23.70
CA ASP A 261 -8.18 0.98 23.70
C ASP A 261 -8.05 2.14 22.71
N ILE A 262 -9.18 2.56 22.13
CA ILE A 262 -9.20 3.74 21.27
C ILE A 262 -9.14 4.99 22.16
N PRO A 263 -8.17 5.91 21.98
CA PRO A 263 -8.09 7.10 22.81
C PRO A 263 -9.30 8.01 22.59
N LEU A 264 -9.88 8.47 23.69
CA LEU A 264 -10.82 9.59 23.69
C LEU A 264 -10.07 10.90 23.47
N ARG A 265 -10.55 11.74 22.56
CA ARG A 265 -10.10 13.12 22.34
C ARG A 265 -10.61 14.03 23.46
N ASP A 266 -11.84 13.78 23.91
CA ASP A 266 -12.51 14.33 25.10
C ASP A 266 -13.51 13.28 25.61
N PRO A 267 -14.20 13.46 26.75
CA PRO A 267 -15.10 12.45 27.30
C PRO A 267 -16.22 11.96 26.35
N THR A 268 -16.47 12.63 25.22
CA THR A 268 -17.56 12.33 24.28
C THR A 268 -17.10 12.10 22.84
N HIS A 269 -15.83 12.34 22.50
CA HIS A 269 -15.33 12.25 21.12
C HIS A 269 -14.13 11.31 20.99
N VAL A 270 -14.28 10.30 20.14
CA VAL A 270 -13.22 9.35 19.79
C VAL A 270 -12.17 10.05 18.90
N SER A 271 -10.89 9.67 19.05
CA SER A 271 -9.83 10.18 18.17
C SER A 271 -10.14 9.99 16.68
N PRO A 272 -9.94 11.00 15.81
CA PRO A 272 -10.17 10.86 14.37
C PRO A 272 -9.24 9.83 13.71
N ASP A 273 -8.16 9.45 14.40
CA ASP A 273 -7.23 8.40 13.98
C ASP A 273 -7.91 7.04 13.85
N PHE A 274 -8.91 6.76 14.68
CA PHE A 274 -9.59 5.46 14.76
C PHE A 274 -11.11 5.69 14.86
N THR A 275 -11.69 6.17 13.76
CA THR A 275 -13.12 6.44 13.67
C THR A 275 -13.96 5.16 13.54
N PHE A 276 -15.12 5.13 14.20
CA PHE A 276 -16.16 4.11 14.02
C PHE A 276 -17.01 4.33 12.77
N ALA A 277 -16.80 5.45 12.04
CA ALA A 277 -17.45 5.66 10.76
C ALA A 277 -16.98 4.61 9.72
N PRO A 278 -17.82 4.24 8.74
CA PRO A 278 -17.39 3.42 7.62
C PRO A 278 -16.16 4.03 6.92
N ARG A 279 -15.20 3.18 6.58
CA ARG A 279 -13.94 3.51 5.91
C ARG A 279 -13.83 2.72 4.62
N TRP A 280 -13.24 3.30 3.58
CA TRP A 280 -12.95 2.57 2.34
C TRP A 280 -11.55 2.90 1.83
N ILE A 281 -11.00 2.03 0.99
CA ILE A 281 -9.68 2.24 0.43
C ILE A 281 -9.65 3.57 -0.34
N GLY A 282 -8.73 4.43 0.06
CA GLY A 282 -8.50 5.72 -0.59
C GLY A 282 -9.39 6.86 -0.08
N ASP A 283 -10.24 6.63 0.92
CA ASP A 283 -11.01 7.70 1.56
C ASP A 283 -10.15 8.85 2.12
N GLY A 284 -10.78 9.95 2.52
CA GLY A 284 -10.07 11.14 3.04
C GLY A 284 -9.23 10.92 4.31
N HIS A 285 -9.30 9.75 4.91
CA HIS A 285 -8.50 9.35 6.08
C HIS A 285 -7.40 8.34 5.71
N SER A 286 -7.32 7.92 4.45
CA SER A 286 -6.28 7.07 3.90
C SER A 286 -5.17 7.90 3.25
N TRP A 287 -3.98 7.33 3.13
CA TRP A 287 -2.92 7.93 2.32
C TRP A 287 -2.70 7.08 1.08
N THR A 288 -2.93 7.70 -0.07
CA THR A 288 -2.86 7.06 -1.39
C THR A 288 -1.67 7.61 -2.17
N ILE A 289 -0.81 6.71 -2.65
CA ILE A 289 0.30 7.06 -3.55
C ILE A 289 0.09 6.31 -4.86
N ARG A 290 -0.17 7.07 -5.94
CA ARG A 290 -0.24 6.52 -7.30
C ARG A 290 1.16 6.11 -7.75
N LEU A 291 1.26 4.88 -8.27
CA LEU A 291 2.52 4.32 -8.72
C LEU A 291 2.63 4.43 -10.25
N PRO A 292 3.85 4.62 -10.80
CA PRO A 292 4.06 4.65 -12.25
C PRO A 292 3.68 3.29 -12.87
N THR A 293 2.86 3.28 -13.92
CA THR A 293 2.38 2.05 -14.57
C THR A 293 3.03 1.79 -15.92
N GLU A 294 3.98 2.64 -16.33
CA GLU A 294 4.74 2.49 -17.55
C GLU A 294 5.55 1.19 -17.53
N GLY A 295 5.41 0.37 -18.59
CA GLY A 295 6.09 -0.92 -18.71
C GLY A 295 5.42 -2.08 -17.97
N ILE A 296 4.29 -1.86 -17.29
CA ILE A 296 3.50 -2.95 -16.70
C ILE A 296 2.59 -3.56 -17.77
N VAL A 297 2.60 -4.89 -17.86
CA VAL A 297 1.61 -5.63 -18.64
C VAL A 297 0.31 -5.66 -17.84
N LEU A 298 -0.67 -4.88 -18.27
CA LEU A 298 -1.98 -4.78 -17.62
C LEU A 298 -2.79 -6.08 -17.76
N PRO A 299 -3.69 -6.37 -16.81
CA PRO A 299 -4.60 -7.51 -16.94
C PRO A 299 -5.45 -7.34 -18.19
N SER A 300 -5.55 -8.40 -18.99
CA SER A 300 -6.56 -8.46 -20.05
C SER A 300 -7.96 -8.55 -19.43
N GLY A 301 -8.96 -8.06 -20.18
CA GLY A 301 -10.36 -8.36 -19.91
C GLY A 301 -10.54 -9.87 -19.74
N ALA A 302 -11.48 -10.28 -18.88
CA ALA A 302 -11.69 -11.69 -18.61
C ALA A 302 -12.06 -12.48 -19.88
N ASN A 303 -12.74 -11.81 -20.81
CA ASN A 303 -13.15 -12.27 -22.13
C ASN A 303 -13.50 -11.05 -23.00
N GLU A 304 -13.93 -11.28 -24.24
CA GLU A 304 -14.33 -10.22 -25.19
C GLU A 304 -15.53 -9.38 -24.70
N HIS A 305 -16.26 -9.87 -23.70
CA HIS A 305 -17.45 -9.23 -23.15
C HIS A 305 -17.19 -8.43 -21.87
N SER A 306 -16.00 -8.56 -21.27
CA SER A 306 -15.66 -7.93 -20.00
C SER A 306 -14.46 -7.01 -20.15
N ALA A 307 -14.64 -5.73 -19.84
CA ALA A 307 -13.55 -4.77 -19.88
C ALA A 307 -12.43 -5.15 -18.88
N ALA A 308 -11.20 -4.79 -19.24
CA ALA A 308 -10.08 -4.87 -18.32
C ALA A 308 -10.23 -3.85 -17.19
N LEU A 309 -9.97 -4.25 -15.95
CA LEU A 309 -9.95 -3.31 -14.83
C LEU A 309 -8.81 -2.30 -15.02
N THR A 310 -9.12 -1.01 -14.86
CA THR A 310 -8.14 0.09 -14.93
C THR A 310 -7.43 0.35 -13.60
N ARG A 311 -7.91 -0.28 -12.52
CA ARG A 311 -7.40 -0.20 -11.13
C ARG A 311 -7.36 -1.59 -10.53
N ASP A 312 -6.49 -1.80 -9.53
CA ASP A 312 -6.52 -3.06 -8.78
C ASP A 312 -7.88 -3.26 -8.09
N PRO A 313 -8.48 -4.47 -8.13
CA PRO A 313 -9.78 -4.74 -7.52
C PRO A 313 -9.80 -4.49 -6.00
N CYS A 314 -8.64 -4.43 -5.32
CA CYS A 314 -8.60 -4.11 -3.90
C CYS A 314 -9.27 -2.76 -3.57
N ILE A 315 -9.28 -1.80 -4.51
CA ILE A 315 -9.90 -0.48 -4.31
C ILE A 315 -11.39 -0.57 -3.92
N ALA A 316 -12.08 -1.61 -4.36
CA ALA A 316 -13.44 -1.94 -3.95
C ALA A 316 -13.44 -2.69 -2.60
N THR A 317 -12.81 -2.09 -1.60
CA THR A 317 -12.80 -2.58 -0.22
C THR A 317 -13.26 -1.50 0.74
N ASP A 318 -14.23 -1.85 1.58
CA ASP A 318 -14.59 -1.05 2.75
C ASP A 318 -14.73 -1.90 4.01
N TRP A 319 -14.54 -1.24 5.14
CA TRP A 319 -14.57 -1.84 6.47
C TRP A 319 -15.10 -0.83 7.48
N GLN A 320 -15.42 -1.31 8.67
CA GLN A 320 -15.82 -0.44 9.77
C GLN A 320 -15.14 -0.89 11.05
N LEU A 321 -14.60 0.05 11.83
CA LEU A 321 -14.26 -0.24 13.22
C LEU A 321 -15.58 -0.41 13.99
N THR A 322 -15.72 -1.51 14.71
CA THR A 322 -16.89 -1.86 15.51
C THR A 322 -16.46 -2.26 16.93
N GLY A 323 -17.43 -2.67 17.75
CA GLY A 323 -17.20 -3.04 19.14
C GLY A 323 -17.32 -1.83 20.06
N SER A 324 -16.47 -1.78 21.09
CA SER A 324 -16.41 -0.67 22.03
C SER A 324 -15.04 0.01 21.98
N GLN A 325 -14.89 1.13 22.67
CA GLN A 325 -13.60 1.79 22.82
C GLN A 325 -12.51 0.86 23.38
N THR A 326 -12.87 -0.02 24.31
CA THR A 326 -11.95 -0.98 24.95
C THR A 326 -11.87 -2.31 24.22
N ILE A 327 -12.76 -2.53 23.24
CA ILE A 327 -12.82 -3.74 22.42
C ILE A 327 -12.94 -3.40 20.94
N PRO A 328 -11.93 -2.74 20.33
CA PRO A 328 -12.00 -2.38 18.92
C PRO A 328 -11.75 -3.58 18.01
N GLU A 329 -12.64 -3.77 17.04
CA GLU A 329 -12.52 -4.80 16.01
C GLU A 329 -12.78 -4.20 14.63
N ILE A 330 -12.11 -4.71 13.59
CA ILE A 330 -12.47 -4.39 12.22
C ILE A 330 -13.53 -5.39 11.76
N TRP A 331 -14.70 -4.86 11.41
CA TRP A 331 -15.77 -5.63 10.79
C TRP A 331 -15.82 -5.40 9.28
N CYS A 332 -15.92 -6.51 8.55
CA CYS A 332 -16.15 -6.59 7.13
C CYS A 332 -16.66 -8.00 6.79
N THR A 333 -17.17 -8.20 5.57
CA THR A 333 -17.55 -9.51 5.04
C THR A 333 -17.03 -9.68 3.62
N VAL A 334 -16.70 -10.92 3.25
CA VAL A 334 -16.29 -11.24 1.89
C VAL A 334 -17.52 -11.46 1.01
N VAL A 335 -17.45 -10.90 -0.18
CA VAL A 335 -18.47 -10.96 -1.21
C VAL A 335 -17.99 -11.89 -2.30
N LYS A 336 -18.70 -13.00 -2.45
CA LYS A 336 -18.52 -13.94 -3.55
C LYS A 336 -19.78 -13.92 -4.41
N HIS A 337 -19.64 -13.59 -5.68
CA HIS A 337 -20.74 -13.59 -6.64
C HIS A 337 -20.30 -14.35 -7.90
N PRO A 338 -21.20 -15.12 -8.55
CA PRO A 338 -20.86 -15.76 -9.82
C PRO A 338 -20.34 -14.77 -10.87
N ASN A 339 -20.91 -13.56 -10.94
CA ASN A 339 -20.53 -12.55 -11.94
C ASN A 339 -19.34 -11.68 -11.52
N PHE A 340 -18.70 -11.96 -10.38
CA PHE A 340 -17.42 -11.34 -10.04
C PHE A 340 -16.28 -12.30 -10.35
N ARG A 341 -15.28 -11.79 -11.06
CA ARG A 341 -14.01 -12.45 -11.28
C ARG A 341 -13.21 -12.48 -9.98
N TYR A 342 -13.33 -11.44 -9.16
CA TYR A 342 -12.63 -11.30 -7.89
C TYR A 342 -13.57 -11.48 -6.69
N MET A 343 -12.99 -11.77 -5.53
CA MET A 343 -13.72 -11.69 -4.26
C MET A 343 -13.46 -10.34 -3.63
N TYR A 344 -14.53 -9.66 -3.22
CA TYR A 344 -14.47 -8.31 -2.66
C TYR A 344 -14.73 -8.32 -1.16
N VAL A 345 -14.38 -7.24 -0.47
CA VAL A 345 -14.58 -7.11 0.98
C VAL A 345 -15.35 -5.84 1.28
N THR A 346 -16.44 -5.94 2.02
CA THR A 346 -17.28 -4.78 2.34
C THR A 346 -17.88 -4.88 3.75
N ALA A 347 -18.07 -3.74 4.39
CA ALA A 347 -18.96 -3.56 5.55
C ALA A 347 -20.37 -3.10 5.10
N ARG A 348 -20.58 -2.70 3.85
CA ARG A 348 -21.87 -2.18 3.39
C ARG A 348 -22.82 -3.29 2.93
N ARG A 349 -23.61 -3.84 3.87
CA ARG A 349 -24.68 -4.82 3.55
C ARG A 349 -25.67 -4.32 2.49
N ARG A 350 -26.00 -3.03 2.49
CA ARG A 350 -26.97 -2.45 1.54
C ARG A 350 -26.42 -2.36 0.12
N LEU A 351 -25.13 -2.03 -0.02
CA LEU A 351 -24.45 -2.03 -1.31
C LEU A 351 -24.52 -3.43 -1.96
N LEU A 352 -24.43 -4.48 -1.15
CA LEU A 352 -24.60 -5.86 -1.62
C LEU A 352 -25.99 -6.15 -2.15
N HIS A 353 -27.03 -5.67 -1.47
CA HIS A 353 -28.41 -5.82 -1.95
C HIS A 353 -28.63 -5.03 -3.25
N GLU A 354 -28.10 -3.81 -3.37
CA GLU A 354 -28.25 -2.98 -4.56
C GLU A 354 -27.49 -3.55 -5.78
N ILE A 355 -26.29 -4.11 -5.57
CA ILE A 355 -25.55 -4.86 -6.59
C ILE A 355 -26.33 -6.10 -7.02
N TRP A 356 -26.90 -6.84 -6.07
CA TRP A 356 -27.64 -8.07 -6.35
C TRP A 356 -28.97 -7.80 -7.07
N ASP A 357 -29.73 -6.78 -6.64
CA ASP A 357 -31.05 -6.44 -7.17
C ASP A 357 -30.98 -5.77 -8.56
N SER A 358 -29.93 -5.00 -8.84
CA SER A 358 -29.73 -4.37 -10.15
C SER A 358 -29.42 -5.37 -11.26
N GLN A 359 -28.93 -6.58 -10.92
CA GLN A 359 -28.38 -7.52 -11.89
C GLN A 359 -29.16 -8.83 -12.08
N ILE A 360 -30.18 -9.10 -11.26
CA ILE A 360 -31.21 -10.12 -11.58
C ILE A 360 -31.88 -9.84 -12.95
N ARG A 361 -31.72 -8.64 -13.52
CA ARG A 361 -32.24 -8.28 -14.85
C ARG A 361 -31.36 -8.70 -16.04
N VAL A 362 -30.15 -9.24 -15.83
CA VAL A 362 -29.17 -9.50 -16.92
C VAL A 362 -28.72 -10.97 -17.05
N GLY A 363 -29.11 -11.87 -16.15
CA GLY A 363 -28.68 -13.29 -16.21
C GLY A 363 -29.70 -14.24 -16.83
N THR A 364 -29.52 -14.63 -18.10
CA THR A 364 -30.11 -15.88 -18.65
C THR A 364 -29.15 -17.06 -18.45
N ALA A 365 -29.70 -18.24 -18.19
CA ALA A 365 -29.04 -19.38 -17.54
C ALA A 365 -28.09 -20.25 -18.41
N GLU A 366 -27.30 -19.69 -19.33
CA GLU A 366 -26.43 -20.49 -20.23
C GLU A 366 -25.01 -19.90 -20.47
N ASP A 367 -24.36 -19.31 -19.46
CA ASP A 367 -23.01 -18.74 -19.66
C ASP A 367 -21.86 -19.64 -19.16
N THR A 368 -21.05 -20.11 -20.10
CA THR A 368 -19.68 -20.61 -19.87
C THR A 368 -18.75 -19.46 -19.42
N GLU A 369 -17.67 -19.71 -18.66
CA GLU A 369 -16.70 -18.67 -18.22
C GLU A 369 -16.21 -17.78 -19.37
N GLU A 370 -16.05 -18.34 -20.59
CA GLU A 370 -15.62 -17.60 -21.79
C GLU A 370 -16.66 -16.58 -22.30
N ARG A 371 -17.95 -16.76 -21.99
CA ARG A 371 -19.06 -15.90 -22.46
C ARG A 371 -19.63 -15.00 -21.37
N LYS A 372 -19.19 -15.20 -20.13
CA LYS A 372 -19.74 -14.51 -18.96
C LYS A 372 -19.34 -13.04 -18.91
N THR A 373 -20.31 -12.14 -18.85
CA THR A 373 -20.02 -10.73 -18.58
C THR A 373 -19.75 -10.53 -17.09
N TYR A 374 -18.52 -10.20 -16.74
CA TYR A 374 -18.14 -9.87 -15.38
C TYR A 374 -18.43 -8.39 -15.05
N ILE A 375 -18.85 -8.13 -13.82
CA ILE A 375 -19.35 -6.83 -13.35
C ILE A 375 -18.36 -6.13 -12.40
N ASP A 376 -17.14 -6.66 -12.30
CA ASP A 376 -16.06 -6.14 -11.46
C ASP A 376 -15.77 -4.65 -11.74
N GLU A 377 -15.88 -4.22 -13.01
CA GLU A 377 -15.63 -2.84 -13.42
C GLU A 377 -16.63 -1.86 -12.81
N GLU A 378 -17.94 -2.20 -12.81
CA GLU A 378 -18.99 -1.34 -12.26
C GLU A 378 -18.75 -1.08 -10.76
N LEU A 379 -18.39 -2.14 -10.04
CA LEU A 379 -18.07 -2.06 -8.62
C LEU A 379 -16.81 -1.21 -8.40
N VAL A 380 -15.73 -1.50 -9.13
CA VAL A 380 -14.48 -0.73 -9.03
C VAL A 380 -14.71 0.75 -9.35
N GLN A 381 -15.49 1.05 -10.39
CA GLN A 381 -15.81 2.42 -10.79
C GLN A 381 -16.67 3.14 -9.74
N TYR A 382 -17.60 2.45 -9.08
CA TYR A 382 -18.34 3.00 -7.95
C TYR A 382 -17.40 3.50 -6.85
N TYR A 383 -16.39 2.71 -6.45
CA TYR A 383 -15.42 3.14 -5.43
C TYR A 383 -14.49 4.24 -5.93
N ILE A 384 -14.07 4.22 -7.19
CA ILE A 384 -13.28 5.30 -7.78
C ILE A 384 -14.05 6.62 -7.71
N ASN A 385 -15.35 6.62 -7.96
CA ASN A 385 -16.20 7.82 -7.90
C ASN A 385 -16.42 8.35 -6.47
N LEU A 386 -16.08 7.58 -5.43
CA LEU A 386 -16.11 8.04 -4.03
C LEU A 386 -14.81 8.75 -3.60
N LEU A 387 -13.74 8.68 -4.40
CA LEU A 387 -12.46 9.34 -4.16
C LEU A 387 -12.49 10.79 -4.66
#